data_AF-A0A024UG02-F1
#
_entry.id   AF-A0A024UG02-F1
#
_cell.length_a   1.000
_cell.length_b   1.000
_cell.length_c   1.000
_cell.angle_alpha   90.00
_cell.angle_beta   90.00
_cell.angle_gamma   90.00
#
_symmetry.space_group_name_H-M   'P 1'
#
loop_
_entity.id
_entity.type
_entity.pdbx_description
1 polymer ?
#
loop_
_entity_poly.entity_id
_entity_poly.type
_entity_poly.pdbx_seq_one_letter_code
_entity_poly.pdbx_strand_id
1 'polypeptide(L)'
;MPPPDQPRNEALMASMTNYSLGNYVREMMQVMMESVLVEQPHDPLEFLINVLRNDPRIDALDRASRFNRMDLRRIATKTKHLRAIYMHDIVGGHVVGATDVAKDVVVVKLLASHRARQAFPRHIQEIVQAFGANDSPASVTEASFVAKALGVLSKPYVLT
;
A
#
# COMPACT_ATOMS: atom_id res chain seq x y z
N MET A 1 -13.19 19.21 35.56
CA MET A 1 -12.44 18.04 35.04
C MET A 1 -12.86 17.84 33.60
N PRO A 2 -11.94 17.85 32.62
CA PRO A 2 -12.29 17.47 31.24
C PRO A 2 -12.63 15.97 31.21
N PRO A 3 -13.58 15.51 30.38
CA PRO A 3 -14.07 14.13 30.41
C PRO A 3 -13.08 13.15 29.74
N PRO A 4 -13.12 11.85 30.14
CA PRO A 4 -12.17 10.84 29.72
C PRO A 4 -12.55 10.21 28.37
N ASP A 5 -12.29 10.92 27.26
CA ASP A 5 -12.43 10.41 25.88
C ASP A 5 -11.15 10.60 25.02
N GLN A 6 -10.03 10.97 25.65
CA GLN A 6 -8.78 11.33 24.99
C GLN A 6 -8.14 10.27 24.06
N PRO A 7 -8.11 8.96 24.37
CA PRO A 7 -7.35 8.01 23.53
C PRO A 7 -7.99 7.74 22.16
N ARG A 8 -9.32 7.88 22.03
CA ARG A 8 -10.03 7.70 20.75
C ARG A 8 -9.78 8.87 19.79
N ASN A 9 -9.67 10.09 20.32
CA ASN A 9 -9.40 11.27 19.52
C ASN A 9 -7.96 11.32 19.03
N GLU A 10 -6.99 10.89 19.85
CA GLU A 10 -5.57 10.85 19.45
C GLU A 10 -5.32 9.86 18.31
N ALA A 11 -5.92 8.66 18.37
CA ALA A 11 -5.82 7.67 17.30
C ALA A 11 -6.46 8.17 15.99
N LEU A 12 -7.61 8.83 16.07
CA LEU A 12 -8.26 9.45 14.91
C LEU A 12 -7.39 10.56 14.32
N MET A 13 -6.83 11.44 15.15
CA MET A 13 -5.95 12.53 14.72
C MET A 13 -4.67 12.00 14.05
N ALA A 14 -4.07 10.95 14.59
CA ALA A 14 -2.93 10.29 13.97
C ALA A 14 -3.32 9.69 12.61
N SER A 15 -4.48 9.06 12.49
CA SER A 15 -4.99 8.53 11.22
C SER A 15 -5.26 9.63 10.19
N MET A 16 -5.85 10.75 10.60
CA MET A 16 -6.09 11.91 9.72
C MET A 16 -4.79 12.56 9.25
N THR A 17 -3.79 12.63 10.14
CA THR A 17 -2.45 13.14 9.82
C THR A 17 -1.72 12.21 8.84
N ASN A 18 -1.78 10.90 9.06
CA ASN A 18 -1.20 9.93 8.13
C ASN A 18 -1.92 9.94 6.78
N TYR A 19 -3.24 10.15 6.79
CA TYR A 19 -4.00 10.35 5.55
C TYR A 19 -3.52 11.60 4.81
N SER A 20 -3.41 12.75 5.47
CA SER A 20 -3.04 14.01 4.81
C SER A 20 -1.63 13.94 4.22
N LEU A 21 -0.67 13.38 4.98
CA LEU A 21 0.71 13.18 4.55
C LEU A 21 0.82 12.19 3.39
N GLY A 22 0.17 11.02 3.51
CA GLY A 22 0.19 10.00 2.45
C GLY A 22 -0.50 10.43 1.16
N ASN A 23 -1.27 11.53 1.20
CA ASN A 23 -2.00 12.08 0.06
C ASN A 23 -1.45 13.36 -0.50
N TYR A 24 -0.33 13.82 0.06
CA TYR A 24 0.25 15.09 -0.33
C TYR A 24 -0.75 16.26 -0.22
N VAL A 25 -1.71 16.17 0.72
CA VAL A 25 -2.77 17.19 0.87
C VAL A 25 -2.16 18.53 1.23
N ARG A 26 -1.11 18.52 2.07
CA ARG A 26 -0.38 19.72 2.47
C ARG A 26 0.28 20.39 1.25
N GLU A 27 0.94 19.61 0.41
CA GLU A 27 1.66 20.07 -0.78
C GLU A 27 0.69 20.57 -1.85
N MET A 28 -0.44 19.88 -2.06
CA MET A 28 -1.51 20.36 -2.94
C MET A 28 -2.08 21.70 -2.45
N MET A 29 -2.33 21.82 -1.14
CA MET A 29 -2.79 23.08 -0.53
C MET A 29 -1.75 24.21 -0.70
N GLN A 30 -0.45 23.90 -0.58
CA GLN A 30 0.60 24.87 -0.78
C GLN A 30 0.60 25.42 -2.22
N VAL A 31 0.51 24.54 -3.22
CA VAL A 31 0.41 24.92 -4.64
C VAL A 31 -0.80 25.82 -4.88
N MET A 32 -1.97 25.41 -4.36
CA MET A 32 -3.22 26.16 -4.49
C MET A 32 -3.12 27.56 -3.85
N MET A 33 -2.58 27.68 -2.64
CA MET A 33 -2.43 28.97 -1.96
C MET A 33 -1.41 29.87 -2.66
N GLU A 34 -0.29 29.32 -3.14
CA GLU A 34 0.69 30.05 -3.93
C GLU A 34 0.03 30.67 -5.18
N SER A 35 -0.72 29.87 -5.94
CA SER A 35 -1.42 30.33 -7.15
C SER A 35 -2.43 31.45 -6.85
N VAL A 36 -3.17 31.37 -5.74
CA VAL A 36 -4.13 32.43 -5.36
C VAL A 36 -3.43 33.71 -4.93
N LEU A 37 -2.32 33.61 -4.19
CA LEU A 37 -1.57 34.79 -3.74
C LEU A 37 -0.89 35.54 -4.89
N VAL A 38 -0.46 34.81 -5.92
CA VAL A 38 0.18 35.37 -7.12
C VAL A 38 -0.85 36.00 -8.05
N GLU A 39 -1.89 35.26 -8.43
CA GLU A 39 -2.85 35.71 -9.45
C GLU A 39 -3.95 36.63 -8.91
N GLN A 40 -4.20 36.59 -7.59
CA GLN A 40 -5.23 37.39 -6.90
C GLN A 40 -6.57 37.46 -7.66
N PRO A 41 -7.15 36.30 -8.00
CA PRO A 41 -8.35 36.24 -8.81
C PRO A 41 -9.54 36.90 -8.12
N HIS A 42 -10.41 37.53 -8.90
CA HIS A 42 -11.67 38.10 -8.39
C HIS A 42 -12.62 37.03 -7.84
N ASP A 43 -12.59 35.82 -8.43
CA ASP A 43 -13.27 34.63 -7.92
C ASP A 43 -12.23 33.54 -7.56
N PRO A 44 -11.78 33.49 -6.30
CA PRO A 44 -10.75 32.55 -5.87
C PRO A 44 -11.23 31.10 -5.86
N LEU A 45 -12.53 30.81 -5.72
CA LEU A 45 -13.01 29.43 -5.65
C LEU A 45 -13.02 28.78 -7.03
N GLU A 46 -13.57 29.45 -8.05
CA GLU A 46 -13.53 28.94 -9.42
C GLU A 46 -12.09 28.86 -9.95
N PHE A 47 -11.25 29.84 -9.60
CA PHE A 47 -9.83 29.78 -9.92
C PHE A 47 -9.15 28.54 -9.30
N LEU A 48 -9.40 28.24 -8.02
CA LEU A 48 -8.85 27.06 -7.35
C LEU A 48 -9.35 25.75 -7.97
N ILE A 49 -10.62 25.66 -8.38
CA ILE A 49 -11.15 24.50 -9.10
C ILE A 49 -10.38 24.29 -10.41
N ASN A 50 -10.08 25.37 -11.13
CA ASN A 50 -9.31 25.33 -12.36
C ASN A 50 -7.85 24.88 -12.11
N VAL A 51 -7.20 25.43 -11.08
CA VAL A 51 -5.85 25.04 -10.66
C VAL A 51 -5.81 23.56 -10.31
N LEU A 52 -6.76 23.07 -9.52
CA LEU A 52 -6.84 21.65 -9.14
C LEU A 52 -6.96 20.72 -10.36
N ARG A 53 -7.66 21.15 -11.41
CA ARG A 53 -7.88 20.33 -12.62
C ARG A 53 -6.71 20.36 -13.59
N ASN A 54 -5.98 21.48 -13.66
CA ASN A 54 -5.09 21.77 -14.78
C ASN A 54 -3.63 22.06 -14.37
N ASP A 55 -3.32 22.25 -13.08
CA ASP A 55 -1.93 22.49 -12.65
C ASP A 55 -1.12 21.19 -12.71
N PRO A 56 -0.02 21.14 -13.50
CA PRO A 56 0.79 19.94 -13.67
C PRO A 56 1.49 19.48 -12.38
N ARG A 57 1.72 20.40 -11.42
CA ARG A 57 2.28 20.06 -10.12
C ARG A 57 1.27 19.28 -9.28
N ILE A 58 -0.01 19.68 -9.32
CA ILE A 58 -1.08 18.96 -8.64
C ILE A 58 -1.29 17.57 -9.25
N ASP A 59 -1.29 17.45 -10.58
CA ASP A 59 -1.37 16.14 -11.25
C ASP A 59 -0.16 15.24 -10.89
N ALA A 60 1.05 15.79 -10.83
CA ALA A 60 2.22 15.04 -10.36
C ALA A 60 2.07 14.56 -8.90
N LEU A 61 1.57 15.41 -8.01
CA LEU A 61 1.28 15.05 -6.62
C LEU A 61 0.17 14.00 -6.51
N ASP A 62 -0.89 14.08 -7.32
CA ASP A 62 -1.96 13.08 -7.35
C ASP A 62 -1.42 11.73 -7.84
N ARG A 63 -0.65 11.72 -8.93
CA ARG A 63 0.03 10.50 -9.41
C ARG A 63 0.95 9.93 -8.34
N ALA A 64 1.78 10.75 -7.70
CA ALA A 64 2.66 10.32 -6.61
C ALA A 64 1.87 9.78 -5.41
N SER A 65 0.73 10.41 -5.07
CA SER A 65 -0.17 9.94 -4.02
C SER A 65 -0.73 8.55 -4.35
N ARG A 66 -1.09 8.30 -5.61
CA ARG A 66 -1.59 7.01 -6.08
C ARG A 66 -0.50 5.94 -6.08
N PHE A 67 0.75 6.31 -6.37
CA PHE A 67 1.91 5.43 -6.26
C PHE A 67 2.24 5.10 -4.80
N ASN A 68 2.24 6.09 -3.90
CA ASN A 68 2.48 5.88 -2.46
C ASN A 68 1.35 5.12 -1.78
N ARG A 69 0.10 5.35 -2.21
CA ARG A 69 -1.06 4.55 -1.82
C ARG A 69 -1.12 3.20 -2.49
N MET A 70 -0.24 2.96 -3.48
CA MET A 70 -0.07 1.75 -4.28
C MET A 70 -1.37 0.95 -4.32
N ASP A 71 -2.37 1.45 -5.05
CA ASP A 71 -3.78 1.01 -4.96
C ASP A 71 -3.94 -0.52 -4.94
N LEU A 72 -3.91 -1.09 -3.74
CA LEU A 72 -4.09 -2.51 -3.46
C LEU A 72 -5.57 -2.89 -3.60
N ARG A 73 -6.47 -2.04 -4.12
CA ARG A 73 -7.86 -2.44 -4.41
C ARG A 73 -7.94 -3.29 -5.67
N ARG A 74 -7.06 -3.05 -6.65
CA ARG A 74 -7.06 -3.78 -7.93
C ARG A 74 -6.29 -5.08 -7.83
N ILE A 75 -6.93 -6.18 -8.24
CA ILE A 75 -6.32 -7.52 -8.29
C ILE A 75 -5.02 -7.51 -9.11
N ALA A 76 -5.00 -6.82 -10.26
CA ALA A 76 -3.82 -6.72 -11.11
C ALA A 76 -2.58 -6.16 -10.39
N THR A 77 -2.77 -5.13 -9.55
CA THR A 77 -1.68 -4.51 -8.77
C THR A 77 -1.19 -5.46 -7.68
N LYS A 78 -2.11 -6.09 -6.93
CA LYS A 78 -1.77 -7.13 -5.94
C LYS A 78 -0.94 -8.24 -6.58
N THR A 79 -1.40 -8.75 -7.72
CA THR A 79 -0.70 -9.79 -8.49
C THR A 79 0.70 -9.35 -8.89
N LYS A 80 0.86 -8.14 -9.42
CA LYS A 80 2.19 -7.62 -9.80
C LYS A 80 3.17 -7.60 -8.61
N HIS A 81 2.72 -7.18 -7.43
CA HIS A 81 3.56 -7.18 -6.23
C HIS A 81 3.89 -8.59 -5.74
N LEU A 82 2.91 -9.48 -5.70
CA LEU A 82 3.12 -10.87 -5.30
C LEU A 82 4.12 -11.57 -6.23
N ARG A 83 4.03 -11.36 -7.54
CA ARG A 83 5.02 -11.87 -8.50
C ARG A 83 6.42 -11.31 -8.24
N ALA A 84 6.53 -10.01 -8.00
CA ALA A 84 7.82 -9.39 -7.71
C ALA A 84 8.44 -9.93 -6.40
N ILE A 85 7.64 -10.15 -5.37
CA ILE A 85 8.10 -10.76 -4.11
C ILE A 85 8.56 -12.20 -4.36
N TYR A 86 7.77 -12.98 -5.10
CA TYR A 86 8.13 -14.37 -5.43
C TYR A 86 9.43 -14.44 -6.21
N MET A 87 9.57 -13.64 -7.27
CA MET A 87 10.75 -13.68 -8.13
C MET A 87 12.01 -13.13 -7.45
N HIS A 88 11.92 -12.02 -6.74
CA HIS A 88 13.11 -11.34 -6.21
C HIS A 88 13.49 -11.75 -4.79
N ASP A 89 12.51 -12.07 -3.94
CA ASP A 89 12.78 -12.31 -2.52
C ASP A 89 12.73 -13.80 -2.18
N ILE A 90 11.85 -14.57 -2.83
CA ILE A 90 11.70 -16.01 -2.60
C ILE A 90 12.67 -16.80 -3.52
N VAL A 91 12.55 -16.61 -4.84
CA VAL A 91 13.36 -17.31 -5.85
C VAL A 91 14.71 -16.63 -6.07
N GLY A 92 14.85 -15.33 -5.83
CA GLY A 92 16.09 -14.58 -6.11
C GLY A 92 17.35 -15.07 -5.37
N GLY A 93 17.21 -16.00 -4.41
CA GLY A 93 18.31 -16.73 -3.77
C GLY A 93 18.33 -18.24 -4.02
N HIS A 94 17.50 -18.73 -4.95
CA HIS A 94 17.41 -20.13 -5.37
C HIS A 94 17.86 -20.29 -6.82
N VAL A 95 18.36 -21.48 -7.13
CA VAL A 95 18.99 -21.83 -8.42
C VAL A 95 18.12 -21.35 -9.57
N VAL A 96 18.73 -20.58 -10.48
CA VAL A 96 18.11 -20.07 -11.70
C VAL A 96 17.43 -21.24 -12.43
N GLY A 97 16.10 -21.24 -12.49
CA GLY A 97 15.31 -22.32 -13.12
C GLY A 97 14.51 -23.21 -12.16
N ALA A 98 14.64 -23.06 -10.84
CA ALA A 98 13.73 -23.70 -9.90
C ALA A 98 12.33 -23.05 -9.98
N THR A 99 11.37 -23.74 -10.59
CA THR A 99 9.97 -23.31 -10.67
C THR A 99 9.22 -23.48 -9.34
N ASP A 100 9.82 -24.26 -8.45
CA ASP A 100 9.19 -24.91 -7.30
C ASP A 100 10.06 -24.68 -6.06
N VAL A 101 9.49 -24.01 -5.05
CA VAL A 101 10.18 -23.67 -3.80
C VAL A 101 9.52 -24.38 -2.64
N ALA A 102 10.33 -24.99 -1.76
CA ALA A 102 9.80 -25.64 -0.56
C ALA A 102 9.02 -24.64 0.31
N LYS A 103 7.86 -25.08 0.81
CA LYS A 103 6.98 -24.29 1.69
C LYS A 103 7.72 -23.58 2.83
N ASP A 104 8.61 -24.28 3.52
CA ASP A 104 9.35 -23.73 4.66
C ASP A 104 10.29 -22.60 4.23
N VAL A 105 10.89 -22.72 3.04
CA VAL A 105 11.72 -21.65 2.46
C VAL A 105 10.87 -20.44 2.12
N VAL A 106 9.68 -20.63 1.55
CA VAL A 106 8.74 -19.53 1.27
C VAL A 106 8.39 -18.77 2.55
N VAL A 107 8.08 -19.47 3.64
CA VAL A 107 7.75 -18.86 4.94
C VAL A 107 8.92 -18.04 5.48
N VAL A 108 10.13 -18.61 5.50
CA VAL A 108 11.33 -17.93 5.98
C VAL A 108 11.66 -16.69 5.12
N LYS A 109 11.58 -16.81 3.80
CA LYS A 109 11.86 -15.70 2.87
C LYS A 109 10.80 -14.61 2.93
N LEU A 110 9.52 -14.96 3.10
CA LEU A 110 8.44 -14.00 3.33
C LEU A 110 8.64 -13.21 4.63
N LEU A 111 9.00 -13.90 5.71
CA LEU A 111 9.29 -13.26 6.99
C LEU A 111 10.46 -12.28 6.86
N ALA A 112 11.48 -12.61 6.07
CA ALA A 112 12.64 -11.76 5.83
C ALA A 112 12.41 -10.65 4.78
N SER A 113 11.37 -10.75 3.93
CA SER A 113 11.17 -9.83 2.81
C SER A 113 10.74 -8.43 3.27
N HIS A 114 11.61 -7.45 3.04
CA HIS A 114 11.30 -6.03 3.23
C HIS A 114 10.21 -5.56 2.26
N ARG A 115 10.27 -6.01 1.01
CA ARG A 115 9.31 -5.66 -0.04
C ARG A 115 7.90 -6.15 0.30
N ALA A 116 7.77 -7.33 0.88
CA ALA A 116 6.48 -7.87 1.32
C ALA A 116 5.89 -7.06 2.48
N ARG A 117 6.71 -6.64 3.45
CA ARG A 117 6.27 -5.76 4.55
C ARG A 117 5.86 -4.38 4.07
N GLN A 118 6.55 -3.83 3.08
CA GLN A 118 6.17 -2.55 2.47
C GLN A 118 4.90 -2.64 1.64
N ALA A 119 4.76 -3.70 0.83
CA ALA A 119 3.61 -3.86 -0.06
C ALA A 119 2.34 -4.30 0.68
N PHE A 120 2.45 -5.10 1.76
CA PHE A 120 1.31 -5.67 2.47
C PHE A 120 1.46 -5.57 4.01
N PRO A 121 1.66 -4.37 4.58
CA PRO A 121 2.00 -4.21 6.00
C PRO A 121 0.97 -4.79 6.96
N ARG A 122 -0.32 -4.75 6.59
CA ARG A 122 -1.42 -5.27 7.41
C ARG A 122 -1.69 -6.76 7.21
N HIS A 123 -1.29 -7.34 6.09
CA HIS A 123 -1.65 -8.73 5.75
C HIS A 123 -0.45 -9.67 5.73
N ILE A 124 0.76 -9.17 5.99
CA ILE A 124 1.99 -9.98 5.89
C ILE A 124 1.95 -11.21 6.82
N GLN A 125 1.46 -11.04 8.05
CA GLN A 125 1.35 -12.15 9.00
C GLN A 125 0.32 -13.19 8.54
N GLU A 126 -0.82 -12.74 8.02
CA GLU A 126 -1.86 -13.64 7.48
C GLU A 126 -1.35 -14.41 6.26
N ILE A 127 -0.59 -13.75 5.37
CA ILE A 127 0.04 -14.38 4.22
C ILE A 127 1.02 -15.45 4.70
N VAL A 128 1.90 -15.12 5.65
CA VAL A 128 2.86 -16.07 6.24
C VAL A 128 2.14 -17.27 6.87
N GLN A 129 1.10 -17.03 7.67
CA GLN A 129 0.30 -18.08 8.30
C GLN A 129 -0.39 -18.98 7.26
N ALA A 130 -0.91 -18.40 6.18
CA ALA A 130 -1.53 -19.17 5.10
C ALA A 130 -0.54 -20.13 4.44
N PHE A 131 0.73 -19.75 4.31
CA PHE A 131 1.79 -20.64 3.83
C PHE A 131 2.37 -21.53 4.93
N GLY A 132 2.17 -21.23 6.21
CA GLY A 132 2.55 -22.09 7.34
C GLY A 132 1.53 -23.22 7.61
N ALA A 133 0.26 -23.04 7.27
CA ALA A 133 -0.81 -24.00 7.51
C ALA A 133 -0.56 -25.38 6.85
N ASN A 134 -1.05 -26.44 7.51
CA ASN A 134 -0.85 -27.84 7.09
C ASN A 134 -1.42 -28.14 5.70
N ASP A 135 -2.46 -27.41 5.27
CA ASP A 135 -3.07 -27.57 3.93
C ASP A 135 -2.29 -26.89 2.79
N SER A 136 -1.04 -26.49 3.03
CA SER A 136 -0.19 -25.93 1.98
C SER A 136 0.58 -27.04 1.27
N PRO A 137 0.63 -27.04 -0.08
CA PRO A 137 1.45 -28.01 -0.81
C PRO A 137 2.92 -27.87 -0.40
N ALA A 138 3.63 -29.01 -0.38
CA ALA A 138 5.05 -29.07 0.03
C ALA A 138 5.97 -28.23 -0.88
N SER A 139 5.59 -28.12 -2.16
CA SER A 139 6.19 -27.24 -3.16
C SER A 139 5.23 -26.10 -3.51
N VAL A 140 5.76 -24.89 -3.61
CA VAL A 140 5.06 -23.67 -3.97
C VAL A 140 5.63 -23.15 -5.28
N THR A 141 4.75 -22.94 -6.27
CA THR A 141 5.07 -22.29 -7.55
C THR A 141 4.66 -20.83 -7.51
N GLU A 142 5.07 -20.03 -8.49
CA GLU A 142 4.62 -18.63 -8.59
C GLU A 142 3.08 -18.55 -8.63
N ALA A 143 2.46 -19.43 -9.43
CA ALA A 143 1.01 -19.45 -9.59
C ALA A 143 0.29 -19.81 -8.28
N SER A 144 0.76 -20.84 -7.56
CA SER A 144 0.15 -21.23 -6.28
C SER A 144 0.42 -20.22 -5.18
N PHE A 145 1.60 -19.57 -5.20
CA PHE A 145 1.93 -18.46 -4.32
C PHE A 145 0.97 -17.28 -4.50
N VAL A 146 0.83 -16.81 -5.74
CA VAL A 146 -0.04 -15.67 -6.07
C VAL A 146 -1.49 -15.98 -5.72
N ALA A 147 -1.99 -17.15 -6.10
CA ALA A 147 -3.38 -17.52 -5.84
C ALA A 147 -3.70 -17.57 -4.34
N LYS A 148 -2.82 -18.20 -3.53
CA LYS A 148 -3.03 -18.33 -2.09
C LYS A 148 -2.91 -16.99 -1.37
N ALA A 149 -1.92 -16.18 -1.71
CA ALA A 149 -1.75 -14.84 -1.14
C ALA A 149 -2.91 -13.90 -1.53
N LEU A 150 -3.41 -13.98 -2.77
CA LEU A 150 -4.61 -13.23 -3.16
C LEU A 150 -5.85 -13.65 -2.37
N GLY A 151 -6.02 -14.94 -2.09
CA GLY A 151 -7.11 -15.46 -1.26
C GLY A 151 -7.09 -14.88 0.16
N VAL A 152 -5.90 -14.66 0.72
CA VAL A 152 -5.73 -13.94 2.00
C VAL A 152 -6.12 -12.47 1.83
N LEU A 153 -5.54 -11.80 0.83
CA LEU A 153 -5.77 -10.38 0.55
C LEU A 153 -7.20 -10.03 0.09
N SER A 154 -8.04 -11.02 -0.19
CA SER A 154 -9.47 -10.85 -0.50
C SER A 154 -10.38 -10.96 0.72
N LYS A 155 -9.88 -11.47 1.85
CA LYS A 155 -10.67 -11.54 3.09
C LYS A 155 -10.73 -10.15 3.74
N PRO A 156 -11.88 -9.76 4.33
CA PRO A 156 -11.93 -8.55 5.13
C PRO A 156 -10.97 -8.69 6.30
N TYR A 157 -10.07 -7.70 6.46
CA TYR A 157 -9.11 -7.65 7.55
C TYR A 157 -9.86 -7.62 8.89
N VAL A 158 -9.71 -8.66 9.71
CA VAL A 158 -10.30 -8.72 11.05
C VAL A 158 -9.24 -8.20 12.00
N LEU A 159 -9.48 -7.03 12.60
CA LEU A 159 -8.69 -6.53 13.73
C LEU A 159 -8.93 -7.47 14.92
N THR A 160 -8.05 -8.45 15.12
CA THR A 160 -7.92 -9.16 16.40
C THR A 160 -6.74 -8.62 17.18
#